data_AF-A0A7Y2C2W9-F1
#
_entry.id   AF-A0A7Y2C2W9-F1
#
_cell.length_a   1.000
_cell.length_b   1.000
_cell.length_c   1.000
_cell.angle_alpha   90.00
_cell.angle_beta   90.00
_cell.angle_gamma   90.00
#
_symmetry.space_group_name_H-M   'P 1'
#
loop_
_entity.id
_entity.type
_entity.pdbx_description
1 polymer ?
#
loop_
_entity_poly.entity_id
_entity_poly.type
_entity_poly.pdbx_seq_one_letter_code
_entity_poly.pdbx_strand_id
1 'polypeptide(L)' 'MSQMGRLRKTMVYDRNTQMVESFLSIAKGTTLFAAVGGGHLYGRKGMLPMLKHSGCRIRPVKPLHSNPVS' A
#
# COMPACT_ATOMS: atom_id res chain seq x y z
N MET A 1 7.26 -9.77 24.83
CA MET A 1 6.29 -9.36 23.78
C MET A 1 5.03 -10.22 23.91
N SER A 2 3.83 -9.61 23.95
CA SER A 2 2.56 -10.35 24.07
C SER A 2 2.22 -11.13 22.78
N GLN A 3 1.43 -12.19 22.91
CA GLN A 3 0.98 -13.04 21.79
C GLN A 3 0.28 -12.22 20.68
N MET A 4 -0.48 -11.19 21.08
CA MET A 4 -1.14 -10.23 20.19
C MET A 4 -0.15 -9.39 19.36
N GLY A 5 1.01 -9.04 19.94
CA GLY A 5 2.06 -8.29 19.24
C GLY A 5 2.76 -9.12 18.15
N ARG A 6 2.87 -10.44 18.32
CA ARG A 6 3.42 -11.36 17.31
C ARG A 6 2.46 -11.52 16.13
N LEU A 7 1.17 -11.74 16.41
CA LEU A 7 0.11 -11.81 15.39
C LEU A 7 0.04 -10.53 14.53
N ARG A 8 0.07 -9.34 15.15
CA ARG A 8 0.09 -8.08 14.39
C ARG A 8 1.31 -7.93 13.47
N LYS A 9 2.49 -8.40 13.90
CA LYS A 9 3.72 -8.33 13.11
C LYS A 9 3.61 -9.20 11.85
N THR A 10 3.29 -10.47 12.03
CA THR A 10 3.16 -11.43 10.91
C THR A 10 1.99 -11.11 10.02
N MET A 11 0.84 -10.70 10.59
CA MET A 11 -0.36 -10.49 9.78
C MET A 11 -0.33 -9.18 9.01
N VAL A 12 0.31 -8.09 9.42
CA VAL A 12 0.16 -6.81 8.68
C VAL A 12 1.46 -6.32 8.08
N TYR A 13 2.56 -6.44 8.80
CA TYR A 13 3.82 -5.87 8.33
C TYR A 13 4.49 -6.75 7.28
N ASP A 14 4.54 -8.05 7.52
CA ASP A 14 5.17 -8.98 6.57
C ASP A 14 4.36 -9.01 5.26
N ARG A 15 3.01 -8.98 5.34
CA ARG A 15 2.15 -8.87 4.15
C ARG A 15 2.34 -7.54 3.40
N ASN A 16 2.42 -6.40 4.09
CA ASN A 16 2.62 -5.11 3.43
C ASN A 16 3.97 -5.05 2.71
N THR A 17 5.05 -5.57 3.33
CA THR A 17 6.37 -5.64 2.70
C THR A 17 6.34 -6.53 1.44
N GLN A 18 5.80 -7.75 1.53
CA GLN A 18 5.73 -8.66 0.38
C GLN A 18 4.90 -8.09 -0.78
N MET A 19 3.78 -7.41 -0.48
CA MET A 19 2.97 -6.76 -1.52
C MET A 19 3.74 -5.62 -2.19
N VAL A 20 4.46 -4.79 -1.43
CA VAL A 20 5.27 -3.70 -2.00
C VAL A 20 6.40 -4.24 -2.87
N GLU A 21 7.10 -5.28 -2.43
CA GLU A 21 8.16 -5.92 -3.22
C GLU A 21 7.60 -6.50 -4.53
N SER A 22 6.44 -7.15 -4.46
CA SER A 22 5.76 -7.69 -5.65
C SER A 22 5.35 -6.58 -6.61
N PHE A 23 4.78 -5.48 -6.09
CA PHE A 23 4.38 -4.34 -6.91
C PHE A 23 5.58 -3.71 -7.62
N LEU A 24 6.68 -3.50 -6.90
CA LEU A 24 7.92 -2.96 -7.47
C LEU A 24 8.52 -3.88 -8.52
N SER A 25 8.48 -5.20 -8.29
CA SER A 25 8.97 -6.19 -9.25
C SER A 25 8.17 -6.16 -10.55
N ILE A 26 6.84 -6.20 -10.48
CA ILE A 26 5.96 -6.17 -11.65
C ILE A 26 6.07 -4.81 -12.37
N ALA A 27 6.09 -3.71 -11.61
CA ALA A 27 6.15 -2.35 -12.15
C ALA A 27 7.46 -2.01 -12.90
N LYS A 28 8.52 -2.81 -12.73
CA LYS A 28 9.75 -2.68 -13.53
C LYS A 28 9.55 -3.13 -14.98
N GLY A 29 8.64 -4.08 -15.23
CA GLY A 29 8.43 -4.66 -16.56
C GLY A 29 7.15 -4.18 -17.25
N THR A 30 6.11 -3.83 -16.48
CA THR A 30 4.80 -3.46 -17.04
C THR A 30 4.03 -2.50 -16.15
N THR A 31 2.94 -1.93 -16.67
CA THR A 31 2.00 -1.15 -15.86
C THR A 31 1.15 -2.07 -15.00
N LEU A 32 1.08 -1.78 -13.69
CA LEU A 32 0.31 -2.54 -12.72
C LEU A 32 -0.97 -1.78 -12.33
N PHE A 33 -2.11 -2.44 -12.45
CA PHE A 33 -3.36 -2.07 -11.79
C PHE A 33 -3.70 -3.13 -10.75
N ALA A 34 -3.85 -2.73 -9.48
CA ALA A 34 -4.08 -3.66 -8.38
C ALA A 34 -5.03 -3.07 -7.33
N ALA A 35 -5.76 -3.95 -6.64
CA ALA A 35 -6.60 -3.61 -5.50
C ALA A 35 -6.02 -4.22 -4.22
N VAL A 36 -6.09 -3.47 -3.13
CA VAL A 36 -5.73 -3.93 -1.78
C VAL A 36 -6.79 -3.45 -0.79
N GLY A 37 -6.97 -4.17 0.32
CA GLY A 37 -7.85 -3.69 1.39
C GLY A 37 -7.33 -2.37 1.97
N GLY A 38 -8.22 -1.41 2.27
CA GLY A 38 -7.84 -0.06 2.70
C GLY A 38 -6.93 -0.02 3.93
N GLY A 39 -7.05 -1.00 4.84
CA GLY A 39 -6.18 -1.16 6.00
C GLY A 39 -4.70 -1.40 5.68
N HIS A 40 -4.37 -1.80 4.44
CA HIS A 40 -3.00 -2.00 3.99
C HIS A 40 -2.28 -0.70 3.60
N LEU A 41 -3.02 0.36 3.28
CA LEU A 41 -2.46 1.57 2.66
C LEU A 41 -1.85 2.54 3.68
N TYR A 42 -2.50 2.73 4.83
CA TYR A 42 -2.21 3.80 5.79
C TYR A 42 -1.24 3.40 6.92
N GLY A 43 -0.68 4.41 7.60
CA GLY A 43 0.15 4.26 8.79
C GLY A 43 1.65 4.03 8.50
N ARG A 44 2.50 4.13 9.52
CA ARG A 44 3.98 4.08 9.38
C ARG A 44 4.51 2.83 8.65
N LYS A 45 3.74 1.74 8.69
CA LYS A 45 4.08 0.46 8.05
C LYS A 45 3.03 0.05 7.01
N GLY A 46 2.26 1.01 6.50
CA GLY A 46 1.38 0.84 5.35
C GLY A 46 2.15 0.88 4.03
N MET A 47 1.51 0.44 2.96
CA MET A 47 2.13 0.37 1.63
C MET A 47 2.47 1.74 1.05
N LEU A 48 1.66 2.78 1.28
CA LEU A 48 1.90 4.12 0.72
C LEU A 48 3.24 4.72 1.15
N PRO A 49 3.60 4.77 2.46
CA PRO A 49 4.93 5.24 2.85
C PRO A 49 6.02 4.30 2.36
N MET A 50 5.85 2.97 2.38
CA MET A 50 6.86 2.02 1.88
C MET A 50 7.20 2.27 0.39
N LEU A 51 6.18 2.45 -0.45
CA LEU A 51 6.36 2.79 -1.87
C LEU A 51 7.05 4.15 -2.06
N LYS A 52 6.75 5.15 -1.23
CA LYS A 52 7.47 6.43 -1.27
C LYS A 52 8.96 6.25 -0.92
N HIS A 53 9.28 5.45 0.10
CA HIS A 53 10.66 5.19 0.51
C HIS A 53 11.44 4.39 -0.54
N SER A 54 10.78 3.58 -1.37
CA SER A 54 11.42 2.88 -2.50
C SER A 54 11.64 3.78 -3.73
N GLY A 55 11.38 5.09 -3.63
CA GLY A 55 11.57 6.05 -4.71
C GLY A 55 10.35 6.25 -5.62
N CYS A 56 9.20 5.64 -5.33
CA CYS A 56 7.99 5.85 -6.14
C CYS A 56 7.33 7.20 -5.84
N ARG A 57 6.91 7.90 -6.90
CA ARG A 57 6.05 9.08 -6.77
C ARG A 57 4.58 8.67 -6.71
N ILE A 58 3.94 8.91 -5.58
CA ILE A 58 2.52 8.61 -5.37
C ILE A 58 1.66 9.81 -5.75
N ARG A 59 0.65 9.59 -6.60
CA ARG A 59 -0.35 10.59 -6.97
C ARG A 59 -1.75 10.01 -6.73
N PRO A 60 -2.60 10.66 -5.91
CA PRO A 60 -4.00 10.24 -5.79
C PRO A 60 -4.71 10.45 -7.13
N VAL A 61 -5.46 9.44 -7.57
CA VAL A 61 -6.33 9.57 -8.74
C VAL A 61 -7.63 10.21 -8.28
N LYS A 62 -7.95 11.39 -8.82
CA LYS A 62 -9.22 12.06 -8.55
C LYS A 62 -10.32 11.36 -9.35
N PRO A 63 -11.52 11.16 -8.79
CA PRO A 63 -12.68 10.74 -9.57
C PRO A 63 -12.89 11.71 -10.75
N LEU A 64 -13.21 11.18 -11.93
CA LEU A 64 -13.46 12.00 -13.12
C LEU A 64 -14.77 12.80 -13.02
N HIS A 65 -15.66 12.44 -12.10
CA HIS A 65 -16.86 13.20 -11.74
C HIS A 65 -16.84 13.54 -10.25
N SER A 66 -16.46 14.77 -9.92
CA SER A 66 -16.85 15.39 -8.65
C SER A 66 -18.16 16.12 -8.89
N ASN A 67 -19.30 15.53 -8.52
CA ASN A 67 -20.52 16.33 -8.36
C ASN A 67 -20.21 17.40 -7.30
N PRO A 68 -20.45 18.70 -7.58
CA PRO A 68 -20.46 19.67 -6.51
C PRO A 68 -21.54 19.23 -5.52
N VAL A 69 -21.14 19.00 -4.27
CA VAL A 69 -22.11 18.79 -3.19
C VAL A 69 -22.83 20.12 -3.01
N SER A 70 -24.13 20.11 -3.28
CA SER A 70 -25.06 21.23 -3.09
C SER A 70 -25.06 21.74 -1.65
#